data_AF-A0A5K1F2K3-F1
#
_entry.id   AF-A0A5K1F2K3-F1
#
_cell.length_a   1.000
_cell.length_b   1.000
_cell.length_c   1.000
_cell.angle_alpha   90.00
_cell.angle_beta   90.00
_cell.angle_gamma   90.00
#
_symmetry.space_group_name_H-M   'P 1'
#
loop_
_entity.id
_entity.type
_entity.pdbx_description
1 polymer ?
#
loop_
_entity_poly.entity_id
_entity_poly.type
_entity_poly.pdbx_seq_one_letter_code
_entity_poly.pdbx_strand_id
1 'polypeptide(L)'
;PAFYEAFGLTVVEAMTCGLPTFATCNGGPAEIIVHGTSGFHIDPYQGDKSADLMADFFERCKADPQHWDAISKGGLQRIYE
;
A
#
# COMPACT_ATOMS: atom_id res chain seq x y z
N PRO A 1 2.28 -1.03 12.33
CA PRO A 1 2.01 -2.06 11.30
C PRO A 1 1.60 -3.37 12.00
N ALA A 2 0.48 -3.98 11.63
CA ALA A 2 -0.03 -5.18 12.29
C ALA A 2 0.85 -6.41 11.98
N PHE A 3 1.13 -7.25 12.98
CA PHE A 3 1.81 -8.54 12.77
C PHE A 3 0.98 -9.51 11.93
N TYR A 4 -0.35 -9.44 12.08
CA TYR A 4 -1.34 -10.16 11.30
C TYR A 4 -2.62 -9.32 11.27
N GLU A 5 -3.28 -9.24 10.12
CA GLU A 5 -4.55 -8.53 9.96
C GLU A 5 -5.54 -9.44 9.24
N ALA A 6 -6.67 -9.76 9.87
CA ALA A 6 -7.58 -10.76 9.32
C ALA A 6 -8.23 -10.31 8.00
N PHE A 7 -8.64 -9.03 7.91
CA PHE A 7 -9.19 -8.46 6.69
C PHE A 7 -8.58 -7.10 6.37
N GLY A 8 -8.68 -6.13 7.29
CA GLY A 8 -8.19 -4.77 7.08
C GLY A 8 -9.17 -3.86 6.35
N LEU A 9 -10.35 -3.60 6.94
CA LEU A 9 -11.32 -2.63 6.39
C LEU A 9 -10.70 -1.23 6.21
N THR A 10 -9.79 -0.84 7.08
CA THR A 10 -9.06 0.43 6.97
C THR A 10 -8.21 0.51 5.71
N VAL A 11 -7.71 -0.62 5.20
CA VAL A 11 -6.98 -0.68 3.92
C VAL A 11 -7.95 -0.40 2.77
N VAL A 12 -9.14 -1.00 2.80
CA VAL A 12 -10.19 -0.76 1.81
C VAL A 12 -10.65 0.70 1.83
N GLU A 13 -10.90 1.26 3.01
CA GLU A 13 -11.31 2.66 3.20
C GLU A 13 -10.25 3.64 2.64
N ALA A 14 -8.98 3.43 2.99
CA ALA A 14 -7.88 4.25 2.49
C ALA A 14 -7.76 4.18 0.96
N MET A 15 -7.81 2.98 0.38
CA MET A 15 -7.76 2.78 -1.07
C MET A 15 -8.98 3.40 -1.78
N THR A 16 -10.17 3.32 -1.18
CA THR A 16 -11.41 3.94 -1.71
C THR A 16 -11.32 5.46 -1.73
N CYS A 17 -10.60 6.05 -0.77
CA CYS A 17 -10.31 7.49 -0.73
C CYS A 17 -9.14 7.89 -1.66
N GLY A 18 -8.53 6.93 -2.38
CA GLY A 18 -7.39 7.17 -3.25
C GLY A 18 -6.08 7.41 -2.50
N LEU A 19 -5.94 6.96 -1.26
CA LEU A 19 -4.70 7.06 -0.50
C LEU A 19 -3.78 5.86 -0.80
N PRO A 20 -2.57 6.07 -1.37
CA PRO A 20 -1.58 5.01 -1.48
C PRO A 20 -1.30 4.35 -0.13
N THR A 21 -1.48 3.02 -0.07
CA THR A 21 -1.51 2.28 1.20
C THR A 21 -0.37 1.27 1.30
N PHE A 22 0.29 1.26 2.46
CA PHE A 22 1.28 0.25 2.85
C PHE A 22 0.67 -0.62 3.94
N ALA A 23 0.46 -1.90 3.67
CA ALA A 23 -0.18 -2.81 4.63
C ALA A 23 0.62 -4.09 4.82
N THR A 24 0.37 -4.78 5.94
CA THR A 24 1.04 -6.04 6.28
C THR A 24 0.84 -7.09 5.19
N CYS A 25 1.87 -7.88 4.88
CA CYS A 25 1.77 -9.05 4.00
C CYS A 25 1.11 -10.26 4.67
N ASN A 26 0.72 -10.15 5.95
CA ASN A 26 0.18 -11.26 6.73
C ASN A 26 -1.33 -11.11 6.94
N GLY A 27 -2.11 -11.97 6.29
CA GLY A 27 -3.57 -12.02 6.38
C GLY A 27 -4.27 -11.31 5.24
N GLY A 28 -5.46 -10.75 5.48
CA GLY A 28 -6.35 -10.18 4.45
C GLY A 28 -5.72 -9.12 3.55
N PRO A 29 -4.92 -8.15 4.04
CA PRO A 29 -4.32 -7.14 3.19
C PRO A 29 -3.37 -7.69 2.12
N ALA A 30 -2.85 -8.91 2.31
CA ALA A 30 -2.03 -9.61 1.32
C ALA A 30 -2.82 -9.90 0.02
N GLU A 31 -4.13 -10.13 0.12
CA GLU A 31 -5.02 -10.38 -1.02
C GLU A 31 -5.65 -9.08 -1.57
N ILE A 32 -5.90 -8.10 -0.69
CA ILE A 32 -6.50 -6.81 -1.08
C ILE A 32 -5.55 -6.03 -2.00
N ILE A 33 -4.28 -5.91 -1.59
CA ILE A 33 -3.28 -5.12 -2.32
C ILE A 33 -2.54 -5.98 -3.35
N VAL A 34 -2.35 -5.42 -4.54
CA VAL A 34 -1.38 -5.91 -5.54
C VAL A 34 -0.13 -5.05 -5.44
N HIS A 35 0.95 -5.64 -4.94
CA HIS A 35 2.20 -4.95 -4.64
C HIS A 35 2.75 -4.18 -5.86
N GLY A 36 2.99 -2.88 -5.69
CA GLY A 36 3.52 -1.99 -6.74
C GLY A 36 2.49 -1.50 -7.75
N THR A 37 1.24 -1.97 -7.66
CA THR A 37 0.15 -1.58 -8.57
C THR A 37 -0.94 -0.80 -7.83
N SER A 38 -1.55 -1.41 -6.81
CA SER A 38 -2.66 -0.80 -6.04
C SER A 38 -2.28 -0.39 -4.61
N GLY A 39 -1.01 -0.60 -4.25
CA GLY A 39 -0.44 -0.34 -2.94
C GLY A 39 0.84 -1.15 -2.74
N PHE A 40 1.30 -1.24 -1.50
CA PHE A 40 2.51 -1.99 -1.17
C PHE A 40 2.32 -2.89 0.04
N HIS A 41 2.95 -4.05 -0.01
CA HIS A 41 3.08 -4.95 1.13
C HIS A 41 4.34 -4.61 1.92
N ILE A 42 4.20 -4.61 3.24
CA ILE A 42 5.30 -4.47 4.20
C ILE A 42 5.31 -5.69 5.13
N ASP A 43 6.50 -6.16 5.50
CA ASP A 43 6.66 -7.27 6.43
C ASP A 43 6.84 -6.72 7.85
N PRO A 44 5.91 -6.99 8.78
CA PRO A 44 5.97 -6.47 10.15
C PRO A 44 7.17 -6.99 10.95
N TYR A 45 7.85 -8.05 10.49
CA TYR A 45 9.08 -8.58 11.09
C TYR A 45 10.35 -7.98 10.46
N GLN A 46 10.23 -7.20 9.39
CA GLN A 46 11.33 -6.52 8.70
C GLN A 46 11.07 -5.01 8.67
N GLY A 47 11.07 -4.40 9.86
CA GLY A 47 10.78 -2.98 10.06
C GLY A 47 11.66 -2.03 9.24
N ASP A 48 12.97 -2.27 9.22
CA ASP A 48 13.92 -1.43 8.47
C ASP A 48 13.62 -1.44 6.97
N LYS A 49 13.39 -2.62 6.39
CA LYS A 49 13.01 -2.74 4.96
C LYS A 49 11.68 -2.08 4.65
N SER A 50 10.74 -2.12 5.60
CA SER A 50 9.45 -1.46 5.45
C SER A 50 9.61 0.07 5.47
N ALA A 51 10.49 0.59 6.31
CA ALA A 51 10.82 2.02 6.35
C ALA A 51 11.54 2.46 5.07
N ASP A 52 12.52 1.69 4.60
CA ASP A 52 13.24 1.96 3.35
C ASP A 52 12.28 2.00 2.15
N LEU A 53 11.34 1.05 2.06
CA LEU A 53 10.33 1.04 1.01
C LEU A 53 9.45 2.30 1.02
N MET A 54 9.04 2.78 2.20
CA MET A 54 8.26 4.01 2.33
C MET A 54 9.09 5.24 1.94
N ALA A 55 10.36 5.30 2.35
CA ALA A 55 11.27 6.37 1.97
C ALA A 55 11.48 6.42 0.44
N ASP A 56 11.74 5.26 -0.17
CA ASP A 56 11.89 5.12 -1.63
C ASP A 56 10.63 5.56 -2.38
N PHE A 57 9.44 5.21 -1.87
CA PHE A 57 8.18 5.67 -2.45
C PHE A 57 8.07 7.19 -2.46
N PHE A 58 8.39 7.85 -1.33
CA PHE A 58 8.35 9.31 -1.26
C PHE A 58 9.42 9.98 -2.12
N GLU A 59 10.64 9.45 -2.19
CA GLU A 59 11.67 9.97 -3.09
C GLU A 59 11.25 9.83 -4.56
N ARG A 60 10.60 8.72 -4.93
CA ARG A 60 10.01 8.56 -6.27
C ARG A 60 8.89 9.55 -6.53
N CYS A 61 7.98 9.77 -5.59
CA CYS A 61 6.91 10.76 -5.73
C CYS A 61 7.45 12.19 -5.85
N LYS A 62 8.57 12.48 -5.20
CA LYS A 62 9.25 13.78 -5.29
C LYS A 62 9.93 13.98 -6.65
N ALA A 63 10.53 12.93 -7.20
CA ALA A 63 11.16 12.97 -8.53
C ALA A 63 10.13 12.94 -9.67
N ASP A 64 9.04 12.19 -9.49
CA ASP A 64 7.92 12.05 -10.42
C ASP A 64 6.59 12.05 -9.66
N PRO A 65 5.89 13.20 -9.58
CA PRO A 65 4.60 13.30 -8.91
C PRO A 65 3.52 12.38 -9.47
N GLN A 66 3.63 11.93 -10.74
CA GLN A 66 2.67 10.99 -11.32
C GLN A 66 2.74 9.61 -10.67
N HIS A 67 3.85 9.28 -9.99
CA HIS A 67 3.97 8.02 -9.28
C HIS A 67 2.92 7.89 -8.17
N TRP A 68 2.64 8.97 -7.44
CA TRP A 68 1.59 8.98 -6.42
C TRP A 68 0.21 8.74 -7.06
N ASP A 69 -0.08 9.48 -8.13
CA ASP A 69 -1.35 9.36 -8.86
C ASP A 69 -1.56 7.96 -9.44
N ALA A 70 -0.50 7.32 -9.92
CA ALA A 70 -0.55 5.97 -10.46
C ALA A 70 -0.97 4.94 -9.39
N ILE A 71 -0.34 4.99 -8.21
CA ILE A 71 -0.68 4.09 -7.10
C ILE A 71 -2.07 4.41 -6.55
N SER A 72 -2.42 5.70 -6.43
CA SER A 72 -3.76 6.14 -6.01
C SER A 72 -4.86 5.59 -6.93
N LYS A 73 -4.70 5.76 -8.25
CA LYS A 73 -5.63 5.24 -9.26
C LYS A 73 -5.68 3.71 -9.27
N GLY A 74 -4.54 3.04 -9.12
CA GLY A 74 -4.49 1.59 -8.99
C GLY A 74 -5.24 1.08 -7.75
N GLY A 75 -5.15 1.82 -6.63
CA GLY A 75 -5.93 1.58 -5.42
C GLY A 75 -7.43 1.70 -5.65
N LEU A 76 -7.87 2.80 -6.28
CA LEU A 76 -9.28 3.03 -6.63
C LEU A 76 -9.81 1.93 -7.57
N GLN A 77 -9.06 1.62 -8.63
CA GLN A 77 -9.46 0.58 -9.59
C GLN A 77 -9.61 -0.79 -8.91
N ARG A 78 -8.67 -1.16 -8.02
CA ARG A 78 -8.71 -2.43 -7.29
C ARG A 78 -9.94 -2.57 -6.38
N ILE A 79 -10.52 -1.48 -5.89
CA ILE A 79 -11.73 -1.53 -5.05
C ILE A 79 -13.01 -1.56 -5.88
N TYR A 80 -13.02 -0.89 -7.03
CA TYR A 80 -14.24 -0.76 -7.85
C TYR A 80 -14.42 -1.84 -8.92
N GLU A 81 -13.36 -2.58 -9.28
CA GLU A 81 -13.37 -3.69 -10.24
C GLU A 81 -13.06 -5.04 -9.56
#